data_AF-A0A1F3T6Q9-F1
#
_entry.id   AF-A0A1F3T6Q9-F1
#
_cell.length_a   1.000
_cell.length_b   1.000
_cell.length_c   1.000
_cell.angle_alpha   90.00
_cell.angle_beta   90.00
_cell.angle_gamma   90.00
#
_symmetry.space_group_name_H-M   'P 1'
#
loop_
_entity.id
_entity.type
_entity.pdbx_description
1 polymer ?
#
loop_
_entity_poly.entity_id
_entity_poly.type
_entity_poly.pdbx_seq_one_letter_code
_entity_poly.pdbx_strand_id
1 'polypeptide(L)'
;MTPQGNKHSRAESGNSHVRGQTAFSRPAPLSLEAAASFADLGISLIIFFAALSLTGTTLVPSLFWLPLFLALHAALWVTQRLSTQTTLGELTWSLRFRTRERNLRSLRARALRPDSLTSARIGAAIFMTLSIWAVGLKTIDHAYGSQPQWLVAERWKMSPFLPSAAPGRSDEKWAIGAYFYALGAWPLTFMSKPVFHGIPYEKGPPSRFLGRIYARWSTPDIQLLLEGPKTPLLDGVPVSRDEIRNCLTSKLLNQKTFRCLKVRESVMRRHYGEMKKIDPYTWKMRWFTVENAALPAAEQVQGIFVQARAKSKQQSRYILITPHGTHQAIVLDGVRTPDGATSKTVHAEELLENTIGSLRISDTLDSGRAWVDRELTKVKLNQLPSPERSDEFLIELAKIQSLLISKLSVDPKTFETYRHLAGLSWILIQAGVSKRRPVWTASAAPLLESIHQYALDVAPPGPKSRGMVEIENLWLEAKKFSSKKK
;
A
#
# COMPACT_ATOMS: atom_id res chain seq x y z
N MET A 1 -16.79 66.98 -62.29
CA MET A 1 -17.12 66.55 -60.91
C MET A 1 -17.68 65.14 -60.98
N THR A 2 -16.87 64.14 -60.62
CA THR A 2 -17.23 62.73 -60.53
C THR A 2 -16.95 62.27 -59.11
N PRO A 3 -17.89 61.67 -58.38
CA PRO A 3 -17.59 61.17 -57.04
C PRO A 3 -16.89 59.81 -57.16
N GLN A 4 -15.63 59.77 -56.70
CA GLN A 4 -14.96 58.52 -56.35
C GLN A 4 -15.63 57.95 -55.09
N GLY A 5 -16.31 56.81 -55.25
CA GLY A 5 -16.85 56.01 -54.15
C GLY A 5 -15.86 54.92 -53.74
N ASN A 6 -15.35 55.04 -52.52
CA ASN A 6 -14.45 54.15 -51.78
C ASN A 6 -14.68 52.65 -52.02
N LYS A 7 -13.65 51.96 -52.55
CA LYS A 7 -13.46 50.52 -52.39
C LYS A 7 -12.84 50.25 -51.03
N HIS A 8 -13.66 49.95 -50.03
CA HIS A 8 -13.17 49.30 -48.81
C HIS A 8 -12.80 47.86 -49.15
N SER A 9 -11.50 47.59 -49.22
CA SER A 9 -10.90 46.26 -49.22
C SER A 9 -11.31 45.52 -47.95
N ARG A 10 -12.35 44.71 -48.06
CA ARG A 10 -12.80 43.77 -47.02
C ARG A 10 -11.75 42.67 -46.95
N ALA A 11 -10.84 42.78 -45.98
CA ALA A 11 -9.95 41.68 -45.63
C ALA A 11 -10.83 40.46 -45.31
N GLU A 12 -10.77 39.44 -46.16
CA GLU A 12 -11.33 38.12 -45.88
C GLU A 12 -10.54 37.54 -44.70
N SER A 13 -11.00 37.83 -43.49
CA SER A 13 -10.50 37.15 -42.29
C SER A 13 -10.78 35.66 -42.46
N GLY A 14 -9.73 34.85 -42.31
CA GLY A 14 -9.66 33.44 -42.70
C GLY A 14 -10.83 32.56 -42.30
N ASN A 15 -10.92 31.44 -43.04
CA ASN A 15 -11.89 30.34 -42.96
C ASN A 15 -12.10 29.76 -41.55
N SER A 16 -12.79 30.47 -40.66
CA SER A 16 -13.36 29.86 -39.47
C SER A 16 -14.69 29.18 -39.86
N HIS A 17 -14.78 27.88 -39.59
CA HIS A 17 -15.95 27.04 -39.94
C HIS A 17 -17.11 27.17 -38.93
N VAL A 18 -16.90 27.89 -37.83
CA VAL A 18 -17.87 28.11 -36.75
C VAL A 18 -18.37 29.55 -36.85
N ARG A 19 -19.67 29.83 -36.69
CA ARG A 19 -20.23 31.20 -36.88
C ARG A 19 -20.66 31.86 -35.58
N GLY A 20 -20.39 33.16 -35.51
CA GLY A 20 -20.74 34.06 -34.41
C GLY A 20 -22.16 34.62 -34.59
N GLN A 21 -22.78 34.98 -33.49
CA GLN A 21 -24.24 35.06 -33.42
C GLN A 21 -24.86 36.34 -33.98
N THR A 22 -24.09 37.40 -34.22
CA THR A 22 -24.63 38.73 -34.56
C THR A 22 -24.88 38.95 -36.05
N ALA A 23 -24.46 38.02 -36.92
CA ALA A 23 -24.88 37.99 -38.31
C ALA A 23 -24.80 36.56 -38.84
N PHE A 24 -25.85 36.10 -39.53
CA PHE A 24 -25.97 34.76 -40.11
C PHE A 24 -24.76 34.33 -40.97
N SER A 25 -23.90 35.28 -41.37
CA SER A 25 -22.74 35.12 -42.23
C SER A 25 -21.37 35.32 -41.57
N ARG A 26 -21.27 35.75 -40.30
CA ARG A 26 -19.95 36.07 -39.69
C ARG A 26 -19.37 34.87 -38.92
N PRO A 27 -18.07 34.56 -39.09
CA PRO A 27 -17.38 33.55 -38.29
C PRO A 27 -17.47 33.89 -36.79
N ALA A 28 -17.41 32.87 -35.93
CA ALA A 28 -17.33 33.06 -34.50
C ALA A 28 -16.00 33.73 -34.20
N PRO A 29 -15.95 34.66 -33.24
CA PRO A 29 -14.68 35.16 -32.77
C PRO A 29 -13.87 33.98 -32.21
N LEU A 30 -12.58 33.95 -32.53
CA LEU A 30 -11.63 32.91 -32.10
C LEU A 30 -11.71 32.64 -30.58
N SER A 31 -12.00 33.67 -29.78
CA SER A 31 -12.17 33.55 -28.33
C SER A 31 -13.32 32.64 -27.91
N LEU A 32 -14.45 32.65 -28.63
CA LEU A 32 -15.59 31.77 -28.34
C LEU A 32 -15.32 30.33 -28.80
N GLU A 33 -14.65 30.16 -29.94
CA GLU A 33 -14.20 28.84 -30.40
C GLU A 33 -13.20 28.21 -29.42
N ALA A 34 -12.26 29.02 -28.90
CA ALA A 34 -11.33 28.61 -27.87
C ALA A 34 -12.05 28.24 -26.56
N ALA A 35 -13.06 29.01 -26.14
CA ALA A 35 -13.83 28.72 -24.94
C ALA A 35 -14.67 27.43 -25.05
N ALA A 36 -15.27 27.18 -26.21
CA ALA A 36 -15.94 25.91 -26.51
C ALA A 36 -14.96 24.73 -26.48
N SER A 37 -13.80 24.88 -27.12
CA SER A 37 -12.73 23.86 -27.10
C SER A 37 -12.24 23.59 -25.68
N PHE A 38 -12.16 24.62 -24.84
CA PHE A 38 -11.77 24.50 -23.44
C PHE A 38 -12.80 23.73 -22.60
N ALA A 39 -14.10 23.85 -22.91
CA ALA A 39 -15.14 23.02 -22.30
C ALA A 39 -15.03 21.55 -22.74
N ASP A 40 -14.81 21.29 -24.03
CA ASP A 40 -14.59 19.92 -24.55
C ASP A 40 -13.35 19.25 -23.94
N LEU A 41 -12.28 20.02 -23.70
CA LEU A 41 -11.08 19.55 -23.02
C LEU A 41 -11.41 19.10 -21.59
N GLY A 42 -12.19 19.89 -20.84
CA GLY A 42 -12.64 19.55 -19.48
C GLY A 42 -13.48 18.25 -19.45
N ILE A 43 -14.38 18.07 -20.42
CA ILE A 43 -15.18 16.84 -20.54
C ILE A 43 -14.29 15.64 -20.85
N SER A 44 -13.36 15.77 -21.79
CA SER A 44 -12.41 14.71 -22.17
C SER A 44 -11.55 14.31 -20.98
N LEU A 45 -11.16 15.29 -20.16
CA LEU A 45 -10.39 15.10 -18.93
C LEU A 45 -11.19 14.30 -17.88
N ILE A 46 -12.47 14.63 -17.66
CA ILE A 46 -13.37 13.84 -16.81
C ILE A 46 -13.41 12.37 -17.28
N ILE A 47 -13.67 12.14 -18.57
CA ILE A 47 -13.82 10.79 -19.14
C ILE A 47 -12.51 10.01 -18.99
N PHE A 48 -11.38 10.62 -19.33
CA PHE A 48 -10.07 10.01 -19.24
C PHE A 48 -9.75 9.53 -17.81
N PHE A 49 -9.86 10.43 -16.83
CA PHE A 49 -9.55 10.09 -15.44
C PHE A 49 -10.58 9.16 -14.80
N ALA A 50 -11.85 9.25 -15.19
CA ALA A 50 -12.87 8.29 -14.76
C ALA A 50 -12.57 6.88 -15.29
N ALA A 51 -12.19 6.73 -16.57
CA ALA A 51 -11.81 5.44 -17.15
C ALA A 51 -10.56 4.85 -16.49
N LEU A 52 -9.57 5.68 -16.20
CA LEU A 52 -8.36 5.25 -15.48
C LEU A 52 -8.67 4.81 -14.04
N SER A 53 -9.57 5.53 -13.35
CA SER A 53 -10.04 5.15 -12.03
C SER A 53 -10.78 3.80 -12.05
N LEU A 54 -11.65 3.57 -13.03
CA LEU A 54 -12.40 2.32 -13.20
C LEU A 54 -11.49 1.13 -13.51
N THR A 55 -10.45 1.34 -14.31
CA THR A 55 -9.45 0.30 -14.63
C THR A 55 -8.44 0.06 -13.50
N GLY A 56 -8.44 0.91 -12.47
CA GLY A 56 -7.50 0.81 -11.35
C GLY A 56 -6.05 1.13 -11.73
N THR A 57 -5.83 1.79 -12.87
CA THR A 57 -4.50 2.14 -13.38
C THR A 57 -3.87 3.20 -12.49
N THR A 58 -2.69 2.93 -11.93
CA THR A 58 -1.95 3.91 -11.12
C THR A 58 -1.33 4.96 -12.01
N LEU A 59 -1.83 6.19 -11.88
CA LEU A 59 -1.34 7.31 -12.66
C LEU A 59 -0.11 7.89 -12.00
N VAL A 60 1.07 7.65 -12.55
CA VAL A 60 2.17 8.58 -12.38
C VAL A 60 2.01 9.65 -13.46
N PRO A 61 1.84 10.94 -13.11
CA PRO A 61 1.93 12.06 -14.02
C PRO A 61 3.18 11.88 -14.86
N SER A 62 2.97 11.53 -16.11
CA SER A 62 4.03 11.24 -17.04
C SER A 62 3.67 11.85 -18.37
N LEU A 63 4.69 12.32 -19.09
CA LEU A 63 4.51 12.79 -20.46
C LEU A 63 3.95 11.69 -21.37
N PHE A 64 4.00 10.42 -20.94
CA PHE A 64 3.37 9.29 -21.62
C PHE A 64 1.83 9.37 -21.65
N TRP A 65 1.18 9.95 -20.63
CA TRP A 65 -0.28 10.07 -20.62
C TRP A 65 -0.79 11.21 -21.50
N LEU A 66 0.05 12.22 -21.76
CA LEU A 66 -0.32 13.37 -22.59
C LEU A 66 -0.73 12.98 -24.01
N PRO A 67 0.03 12.18 -24.79
CA PRO A 67 -0.40 11.76 -26.14
C PRO A 67 -1.65 10.88 -26.09
N LEU A 68 -1.82 10.03 -25.08
CA LEU A 68 -3.03 9.22 -24.92
C LEU A 68 -4.27 10.08 -24.64
N PHE A 69 -4.11 11.08 -23.75
CA PHE A 69 -5.16 12.05 -23.46
C PHE A 69 -5.52 12.88 -24.70
N LEU A 70 -4.52 13.39 -25.43
CA LEU A 70 -4.73 14.16 -26.66
C LEU A 70 -5.39 13.32 -27.77
N ALA A 71 -4.98 12.05 -27.92
CA ALA A 71 -5.60 11.12 -28.86
C ALA A 71 -7.06 10.84 -28.49
N LEU A 72 -7.36 10.61 -27.20
CA LEU A 72 -8.74 10.45 -26.73
C LEU A 72 -9.56 11.71 -26.95
N HIS A 73 -9.02 12.90 -26.65
CA HIS A 73 -9.69 14.17 -26.89
C HIS A 73 -10.02 14.36 -28.37
N ALA A 74 -9.05 14.14 -29.26
CA ALA A 74 -9.26 14.21 -30.70
C ALA A 74 -10.31 13.20 -31.18
N ALA A 75 -10.25 11.94 -30.70
CA ALA A 75 -11.23 10.91 -31.03
C ALA A 75 -12.65 11.27 -30.57
N LEU A 76 -12.79 11.76 -29.33
CA LEU A 76 -14.07 12.23 -28.78
C LEU A 76 -14.61 13.41 -29.59
N TRP A 77 -13.76 14.38 -29.89
CA TRP A 77 -14.12 15.55 -30.68
C TRP A 77 -14.59 15.16 -32.09
N VAL A 78 -13.85 14.31 -32.79
CA VAL A 78 -14.21 13.82 -34.14
C VAL A 78 -15.51 13.00 -34.08
N THR A 79 -15.67 12.15 -33.08
CA THR A 79 -16.88 11.31 -32.93
C THR A 79 -18.12 12.17 -32.68
N GLN A 80 -18.02 13.17 -31.80
CA GLN A 80 -19.08 14.15 -31.59
C GLN A 80 -19.38 14.91 -32.89
N ARG A 81 -18.36 15.37 -33.60
CA ARG A 81 -18.55 16.05 -34.89
C ARG A 81 -19.25 15.20 -35.94
N LEU A 82 -18.88 13.93 -36.08
CA LEU A 82 -19.48 13.04 -37.07
C LEU A 82 -20.92 12.66 -36.70
N SER A 83 -21.21 12.47 -35.41
CA SER A 83 -22.52 11.99 -34.95
C SER A 83 -23.54 13.11 -34.75
N THR A 84 -23.15 14.21 -34.11
CA THR A 84 -24.06 15.30 -33.70
C THR A 84 -23.85 16.58 -34.49
N GLN A 85 -22.83 16.67 -35.35
CA GLN A 85 -22.43 17.88 -36.09
C GLN A 85 -21.97 19.06 -35.21
N THR A 86 -22.21 19.02 -33.90
CA THR A 86 -21.75 19.98 -32.89
C THR A 86 -21.05 19.25 -31.75
N THR A 87 -20.07 19.89 -31.11
CA THR A 87 -19.45 19.35 -29.89
C THR A 87 -20.21 19.77 -28.63
N LEU A 88 -19.93 19.14 -27.49
CA LEU A 88 -20.57 19.51 -26.22
C LEU A 88 -20.15 20.91 -25.75
N GLY A 89 -18.90 21.30 -26.01
CA GLY A 89 -18.39 22.64 -25.76
C GLY A 89 -19.08 23.69 -26.62
N GLU A 90 -19.32 23.39 -27.90
CA GLU A 90 -20.09 24.28 -28.77
C GLU A 90 -21.55 24.40 -28.34
N LEU A 91 -22.17 23.30 -27.89
CA LEU A 91 -23.51 23.33 -27.33
C LEU A 91 -23.57 24.19 -26.06
N THR A 92 -22.55 24.08 -25.20
CA THR A 92 -22.41 24.88 -23.97
C THR A 92 -22.35 26.37 -24.29
N TRP A 93 -21.63 26.74 -25.35
CA TRP A 93 -21.49 28.13 -25.81
C TRP A 93 -22.52 28.55 -26.87
N SER A 94 -23.51 27.69 -27.16
CA SER A 94 -24.54 27.92 -28.19
C SER A 94 -23.98 28.31 -29.57
N LEU A 95 -22.81 27.80 -29.94
CA LEU A 95 -22.15 28.06 -31.22
C LEU A 95 -22.79 27.24 -32.35
N ARG A 96 -22.90 27.84 -33.53
CA ARG A 96 -23.47 27.18 -34.72
C ARG A 96 -22.38 26.73 -35.67
N PHE A 97 -22.53 25.53 -36.20
CA PHE A 97 -21.73 25.07 -37.33
C PHE A 97 -22.39 25.44 -38.66
N ARG A 98 -21.59 25.77 -39.67
CA ARG A 98 -22.06 25.92 -41.05
C ARG A 98 -22.44 24.52 -41.56
N THR A 99 -23.69 24.10 -41.34
CA THR A 99 -24.21 22.92 -42.02
C THR A 99 -24.03 23.15 -43.52
N ARG A 100 -23.52 22.13 -44.22
CA ARG A 100 -23.61 22.04 -45.67
C ARG A 100 -25.11 21.88 -45.98
N GLU A 101 -25.85 22.99 -45.91
CA GLU A 101 -27.28 23.12 -46.14
C GLU A 101 -27.60 22.76 -47.60
N ARG A 102 -27.59 21.46 -47.92
CA ARG A 102 -28.23 21.01 -49.15
C ARG A 102 -29.46 20.15 -48.96
N ASN A 103 -29.67 19.41 -47.85
CA ASN A 103 -30.79 18.44 -47.85
C ASN A 103 -31.57 18.12 -46.56
N LEU A 104 -31.37 18.75 -45.40
CA LEU A 104 -32.16 18.42 -44.20
C LEU A 104 -33.22 19.48 -43.86
N ARG A 105 -34.37 19.40 -44.55
CA ARG A 105 -35.63 20.12 -44.22
C ARG A 105 -36.38 19.42 -43.06
N SER A 106 -35.82 19.36 -41.85
CA SER A 106 -36.57 18.82 -40.70
C SER A 106 -36.79 19.87 -39.59
N LEU A 107 -37.98 19.79 -38.97
CA LEU A 107 -38.55 20.68 -37.96
C LEU A 107 -37.61 21.03 -36.77
N ARG A 108 -36.52 20.27 -36.55
CA ARG A 108 -35.49 20.59 -35.54
C ARG A 108 -34.76 21.91 -35.80
N ALA A 109 -34.61 22.33 -37.05
CA ALA A 109 -33.92 23.58 -37.39
C ALA A 109 -34.67 24.85 -36.91
N ARG A 110 -35.98 24.76 -36.64
CA ARG A 110 -36.78 25.87 -36.10
C ARG A 110 -36.85 25.92 -34.58
N ALA A 111 -36.80 24.77 -33.90
CA ALA A 111 -36.81 24.71 -32.43
C ALA A 111 -35.47 25.13 -31.79
N LEU A 112 -34.37 25.10 -32.55
CA LEU A 112 -33.03 25.50 -32.12
C LEU A 112 -32.62 26.86 -32.70
N ARG A 113 -33.53 27.86 -32.66
CA ARG A 113 -33.16 29.27 -32.89
C ARG A 113 -32.75 29.90 -31.55
N PRO A 114 -31.46 29.98 -31.20
CA PRO A 114 -31.08 30.82 -30.08
C PRO A 114 -31.21 32.28 -30.51
N ASP A 115 -32.08 33.00 -29.80
CA ASP A 115 -32.04 34.46 -29.65
C ASP A 115 -30.61 34.91 -29.31
N SER A 116 -30.25 36.15 -29.64
CA SER A 116 -28.96 36.79 -29.35
C SER A 116 -28.33 36.33 -28.02
N LEU A 117 -27.01 36.16 -27.96
CA LEU A 117 -26.22 35.87 -26.75
C LEU A 117 -26.42 37.07 -25.84
N THR A 118 -27.48 37.00 -25.05
CA THR A 118 -27.71 37.92 -23.95
C THR A 118 -26.56 37.72 -22.98
N SER A 119 -26.21 38.78 -22.25
CA SER A 119 -25.26 38.70 -21.13
C SER A 119 -25.58 37.52 -20.20
N ALA A 120 -26.86 37.23 -20.00
CA ALA A 120 -27.33 36.07 -19.25
C ALA A 120 -26.87 34.71 -19.83
N ARG A 121 -26.93 34.51 -21.15
CA ARG A 121 -26.45 33.26 -21.79
C ARG A 121 -24.92 33.13 -21.76
N ILE A 122 -24.20 34.23 -21.92
CA ILE A 122 -22.73 34.24 -21.76
C ILE A 122 -22.38 33.84 -20.32
N GLY A 123 -23.06 34.44 -19.33
CA GLY A 123 -22.89 34.07 -17.92
C GLY A 123 -23.18 32.59 -17.66
N ALA A 124 -24.26 32.05 -18.22
CA ALA A 124 -24.60 30.63 -18.12
C ALA A 124 -23.53 29.70 -18.74
N ALA A 125 -23.01 30.05 -19.93
CA ALA A 125 -21.97 29.26 -20.61
C ALA A 125 -20.64 29.27 -19.82
N ILE A 126 -20.25 30.41 -19.26
CA ILE A 126 -19.10 30.53 -18.35
C ILE A 126 -19.31 29.64 -17.13
N PHE A 127 -20.48 29.75 -16.48
CA PHE A 127 -20.82 28.95 -15.30
C PHE A 127 -20.79 27.44 -15.58
N MET A 128 -21.36 27.02 -16.71
CA MET A 128 -21.31 25.62 -17.18
C MET A 128 -19.88 25.15 -17.41
N THR A 129 -19.06 25.94 -18.09
CA THR A 129 -17.65 25.62 -18.34
C THR A 129 -16.87 25.48 -17.04
N LEU A 130 -17.05 26.42 -16.10
CA LEU A 130 -16.45 26.35 -14.77
C LEU A 130 -16.93 25.13 -13.98
N SER A 131 -18.22 24.78 -14.10
CA SER A 131 -18.79 23.59 -13.45
C SER A 131 -18.19 22.29 -14.01
N ILE A 132 -18.04 22.19 -15.34
CA ILE A 132 -17.35 21.07 -16.00
C ILE A 132 -15.93 20.93 -15.46
N TRP A 133 -15.18 22.03 -15.38
CA TRP A 133 -13.82 22.01 -14.85
C TRP A 133 -13.77 21.68 -13.36
N ALA A 134 -14.70 22.18 -12.56
CA ALA A 134 -14.81 21.82 -11.14
C ALA A 134 -15.06 20.32 -10.96
N VAL A 135 -15.94 19.72 -11.77
CA VAL A 135 -16.16 18.26 -11.80
C VAL A 135 -14.89 17.54 -12.24
N GLY A 136 -14.23 17.99 -13.32
CA GLY A 136 -12.97 17.40 -13.80
C GLY A 136 -11.85 17.42 -12.77
N LEU A 137 -11.64 18.55 -12.10
CA LEU A 137 -10.67 18.68 -11.02
C LEU A 137 -11.04 17.79 -9.83
N LYS A 138 -12.34 17.67 -9.49
CA LYS A 138 -12.81 16.76 -8.44
C LYS A 138 -12.63 15.29 -8.83
N THR A 139 -12.81 14.92 -10.10
CA THR A 139 -12.56 13.54 -10.59
C THR A 139 -11.07 13.22 -10.55
N ILE A 140 -10.20 14.17 -10.92
CA ILE A 140 -8.75 14.04 -10.75
C ILE A 140 -8.44 13.87 -9.26
N ASP A 141 -8.91 14.76 -8.41
CA ASP A 141 -8.67 14.69 -6.97
C ASP A 141 -9.19 13.37 -6.39
N HIS A 142 -10.33 12.87 -6.85
CA HIS A 142 -10.81 11.55 -6.43
C HIS A 142 -9.91 10.41 -6.92
N ALA A 143 -9.45 10.45 -8.17
CA ALA A 143 -8.57 9.42 -8.76
C ALA A 143 -7.17 9.40 -8.11
N TYR A 144 -6.65 10.58 -7.72
CA TYR A 144 -5.30 10.75 -7.16
C TYR A 144 -5.30 10.81 -5.62
N GLY A 145 -6.18 11.61 -5.02
CA GLY A 145 -6.29 11.82 -3.58
C GLY A 145 -6.73 10.58 -2.81
N SER A 146 -7.36 9.60 -3.46
CA SER A 146 -7.64 8.28 -2.88
C SER A 146 -6.46 7.32 -2.91
N GLN A 147 -5.37 7.67 -3.60
CA GLN A 147 -4.20 6.81 -3.79
C GLN A 147 -3.05 7.25 -2.85
N PRO A 148 -2.54 6.37 -1.96
CA PRO A 148 -1.50 6.70 -0.97
C PRO A 148 -0.21 7.27 -1.55
N GLN A 149 0.14 6.91 -2.78
CA GLN A 149 1.30 7.46 -3.46
C GLN A 149 1.23 8.98 -3.66
N TRP A 150 0.05 9.61 -3.52
CA TRP A 150 -0.16 11.07 -3.60
C TRP A 150 -0.34 11.73 -2.24
N LEU A 151 -0.54 10.96 -1.17
CA LEU A 151 -0.72 11.50 0.17
C LEU A 151 0.57 12.10 0.70
N VAL A 152 0.53 13.30 1.26
CA VAL A 152 1.71 13.83 1.97
C VAL A 152 1.83 13.04 3.29
N ALA A 153 3.00 12.47 3.56
CA ALA A 153 3.23 11.79 4.83
C ALA A 153 3.35 12.84 5.95
N GLU A 154 2.44 12.81 6.92
CA GLU A 154 2.56 13.65 8.13
C GLU A 154 3.79 13.24 8.92
N ARG A 155 4.54 14.19 9.46
CA ARG A 155 5.66 13.86 10.36
C ARG A 155 5.11 13.43 11.71
N TRP A 156 5.62 12.31 12.23
CA TRP A 156 5.24 11.75 13.51
C TRP A 156 6.49 11.39 14.31
N LYS A 157 6.65 11.99 15.49
CA LYS A 157 7.65 11.59 16.45
C LYS A 157 7.05 10.53 17.37
N MET A 158 7.62 9.34 17.35
CA MET A 158 7.22 8.24 18.23
C MET A 158 8.12 8.24 19.47
N SER A 159 7.52 7.99 20.62
CA SER A 159 8.26 7.86 21.88
C SER A 159 9.05 6.54 21.88
N PRO A 160 10.30 6.54 22.40
CA PRO A 160 11.01 5.29 22.65
C PRO A 160 10.29 4.49 23.74
N PHE A 161 10.37 3.16 23.65
CA PHE A 161 9.76 2.25 24.60
C PHE A 161 10.80 1.28 25.18
N LEU A 162 10.78 1.12 26.50
CA LEU A 162 11.55 0.12 27.23
C LEU A 162 10.57 -0.75 28.03
N PRO A 163 10.56 -2.08 27.85
CA PRO A 163 9.61 -2.96 28.55
C PRO A 163 9.65 -2.82 30.09
N SER A 164 10.83 -2.57 30.66
CA SER A 164 11.01 -2.37 32.10
C SER A 164 10.36 -1.10 32.64
N ALA A 165 10.01 -0.15 31.77
CA ALA A 165 9.43 1.14 32.14
C ALA A 165 7.90 1.19 31.98
N ALA A 166 7.24 0.11 31.55
CA ALA A 166 5.80 0.07 31.33
C ALA A 166 5.03 -0.01 32.67
N PRO A 167 4.43 1.09 33.17
CA PRO A 167 3.71 1.06 34.44
C PRO A 167 2.34 0.38 34.24
N GLY A 168 1.99 -0.57 35.09
CA GLY A 168 0.60 -1.07 35.19
C GLY A 168 0.15 -2.12 34.16
N ARG A 169 1.04 -2.67 33.33
CA ARG A 169 0.74 -3.81 32.43
C ARG A 169 1.49 -5.08 32.86
N SER A 170 1.22 -5.58 34.06
CA SER A 170 1.85 -6.79 34.62
C SER A 170 1.70 -8.04 33.77
N ASP A 171 0.71 -8.07 32.87
CA ASP A 171 0.29 -9.27 32.17
C ASP A 171 0.99 -9.45 30.81
N GLU A 172 1.62 -8.39 30.30
CA GLU A 172 2.37 -8.41 29.05
C GLU A 172 3.82 -8.83 29.32
N LYS A 173 4.20 -10.00 28.83
CA LYS A 173 5.58 -10.49 28.88
C LYS A 173 6.28 -10.18 27.57
N TRP A 174 7.55 -9.82 27.65
CA TRP A 174 8.35 -9.38 26.50
C TRP A 174 9.60 -10.25 26.36
N ALA A 175 10.06 -10.43 25.12
CA ALA A 175 11.35 -11.01 24.81
C ALA A 175 12.09 -10.15 23.80
N ILE A 176 13.40 -10.04 23.94
CA ILE A 176 14.23 -9.36 22.95
C ILE A 176 14.55 -10.35 21.84
N GLY A 177 14.25 -9.94 20.60
CA GLY A 177 14.45 -10.76 19.40
C GLY A 177 14.87 -9.93 18.20
N ALA A 178 15.61 -10.57 17.29
CA ALA A 178 16.02 -10.00 16.02
C ALA A 178 15.11 -10.52 14.89
N TYR A 179 14.41 -9.62 14.21
CA TYR A 179 13.67 -9.91 13.00
C TYR A 179 14.24 -9.08 11.85
N PHE A 180 15.01 -9.77 11.01
CA PHE A 180 15.80 -9.19 9.92
C PHE A 180 16.78 -8.15 10.46
N TYR A 181 16.65 -6.89 10.04
CA TYR A 181 17.51 -5.79 10.51
C TYR A 181 17.02 -5.14 11.81
N ALA A 182 15.85 -5.55 12.33
CA ALA A 182 15.29 -4.98 13.55
C ALA A 182 15.59 -5.86 14.77
N LEU A 183 16.25 -5.28 15.77
CA LEU A 183 16.45 -5.87 17.08
C LEU A 183 15.67 -5.07 18.11
N GLY A 184 14.84 -5.71 18.94
CA GLY A 184 14.09 -5.02 19.99
C GLY A 184 13.18 -5.94 20.77
N ALA A 185 12.27 -5.36 21.56
CA ALA A 185 11.36 -6.10 22.41
C ALA A 185 10.09 -6.49 21.66
N TRP A 186 9.73 -7.78 21.72
CA TRP A 186 8.56 -8.37 21.10
C TRP A 186 7.65 -9.00 22.17
N PRO A 187 6.32 -8.88 22.04
CA PRO A 187 5.40 -9.46 23.01
C PRO A 187 5.41 -10.99 22.92
N LEU A 188 5.61 -11.63 24.07
CA LEU A 188 5.39 -13.07 24.26
C LEU A 188 3.93 -13.38 24.57
N THR A 189 3.19 -12.41 25.11
CA THR A 189 1.77 -12.53 25.41
C THR A 189 0.97 -11.40 24.77
N PHE A 190 -0.26 -11.71 24.38
CA PHE A 190 -1.27 -10.75 23.96
C PHE A 190 -2.58 -11.08 24.68
N MET A 191 -3.12 -10.14 25.47
CA MET A 191 -4.27 -10.39 26.34
C MET A 191 -4.10 -11.67 27.19
N SER A 192 -2.94 -11.79 27.84
CA SER A 192 -2.54 -12.92 28.69
C SER A 192 -2.46 -14.28 27.98
N LYS A 193 -2.52 -14.32 26.65
CA LYS A 193 -2.33 -15.55 25.84
C LYS A 193 -0.96 -15.56 25.18
N PRO A 194 -0.27 -16.71 25.11
CA PRO A 194 1.02 -16.81 24.44
C PRO A 194 0.89 -16.51 22.94
N VAL A 195 1.86 -15.77 22.41
CA VAL A 195 1.98 -15.45 20.99
C VAL A 195 2.87 -16.50 20.32
N PHE A 196 2.28 -17.29 19.43
CA PHE A 196 3.03 -18.23 18.61
C PHE A 196 3.27 -17.67 17.22
N HIS A 197 4.41 -18.05 16.66
CA HIS A 197 4.84 -17.62 15.34
C HIS A 197 4.67 -18.74 14.30
N GLY A 198 4.60 -18.36 13.04
CA GLY A 198 4.53 -19.27 11.89
C GLY A 198 5.35 -18.74 10.71
N ILE A 199 5.90 -19.63 9.91
CA ILE A 199 6.67 -19.29 8.71
C ILE A 199 6.05 -19.99 7.50
N PRO A 200 5.31 -19.30 6.62
CA PRO A 200 4.78 -19.93 5.43
C PRO A 200 5.94 -20.36 4.53
N TYR A 201 5.82 -21.55 3.94
CA TYR A 201 6.80 -22.01 2.97
C TYR A 201 6.75 -21.18 1.68
N GLU A 202 7.90 -20.68 1.26
CA GLU A 202 8.14 -20.07 -0.04
C GLU A 202 9.10 -21.01 -0.80
N LYS A 203 8.77 -21.34 -2.05
CA LYS A 203 9.45 -22.40 -2.79
C LYS A 203 10.95 -22.12 -2.94
N GLY A 204 11.77 -23.11 -2.55
CA GLY A 204 13.22 -23.11 -2.69
C GLY A 204 13.95 -22.59 -1.45
N PRO A 205 15.27 -22.78 -1.38
CA PRO A 205 16.06 -22.34 -0.23
C PRO A 205 15.99 -20.82 -0.10
N PRO A 206 15.82 -20.29 1.13
CA PRO A 206 15.87 -18.85 1.35
C PRO A 206 17.20 -18.28 0.85
N SER A 207 17.14 -17.36 -0.12
CA SER A 207 18.34 -16.79 -0.75
C SER A 207 19.18 -15.99 0.26
N ARG A 208 18.50 -15.14 1.04
CA ARG A 208 19.06 -14.32 2.13
C ARG A 208 18.15 -14.15 3.35
N PHE A 209 16.84 -14.14 3.15
CA PHE A 209 15.85 -13.91 4.20
C PHE A 209 14.64 -14.83 4.00
N LEU A 210 13.94 -15.16 5.09
CA LEU A 210 12.56 -15.63 5.00
C LEU A 210 11.68 -14.49 4.44
N GLY A 211 10.77 -14.80 3.53
CA GLY A 211 9.92 -13.76 2.94
C GLY A 211 8.86 -13.22 3.91
N ARG A 212 8.29 -14.09 4.75
CA ARG A 212 7.22 -13.74 5.72
C ARG A 212 7.35 -14.52 7.02
N ILE A 213 7.03 -13.87 8.14
CA ILE A 213 6.86 -14.49 9.45
C ILE A 213 5.56 -13.96 10.05
N TYR A 214 4.69 -14.85 10.53
CA TYR A 214 3.45 -14.46 11.19
C TYR A 214 3.60 -14.58 12.71
N ALA A 215 3.09 -13.61 13.46
CA ALA A 215 2.82 -13.74 14.89
C ALA A 215 1.31 -13.70 15.12
N ARG A 216 0.76 -14.74 15.75
CA ARG A 216 -0.68 -14.89 15.95
C ARG A 216 -1.06 -14.37 17.33
N TRP A 217 -1.57 -13.14 17.39
CA TRP A 217 -1.95 -12.50 18.65
C TRP A 217 -3.34 -12.95 19.11
N SER A 218 -4.32 -12.96 18.18
CA SER A 218 -5.66 -13.49 18.46
C SER A 218 -6.22 -14.13 17.19
N THR A 219 -6.15 -15.46 17.05
CA THR A 219 -6.63 -16.12 15.82
C THR A 219 -8.16 -16.22 15.79
N PRO A 220 -8.83 -15.91 14.67
CA PRO A 220 -8.30 -15.41 13.39
C PRO A 220 -8.25 -13.87 13.27
N ASP A 221 -8.72 -13.16 14.28
CA ASP A 221 -9.05 -11.72 14.23
C ASP A 221 -7.85 -10.77 14.12
N ILE A 222 -6.74 -11.10 14.80
CA ILE A 222 -5.56 -10.23 14.94
C ILE A 222 -4.30 -11.01 14.64
N GLN A 223 -3.63 -10.60 13.57
CA GLN A 223 -2.42 -11.21 13.06
C GLN A 223 -1.38 -10.13 12.78
N LEU A 224 -0.16 -10.37 13.25
CA LEU A 224 1.01 -9.62 12.86
C LEU A 224 1.75 -10.38 11.77
N LEU A 225 2.17 -9.70 10.72
CA LEU A 225 3.00 -10.22 9.64
C LEU A 225 4.28 -9.38 9.56
N LEU A 226 5.42 -10.04 9.67
CA LEU A 226 6.74 -9.48 9.44
C LEU A 226 7.16 -9.85 8.01
N GLU A 227 7.26 -8.86 7.13
CA GLU A 227 7.73 -9.03 5.76
C GLU A 227 9.24 -8.78 5.68
N GLY A 228 9.95 -9.70 5.03
CA GLY A 228 11.39 -9.63 4.87
C GLY A 228 11.87 -8.41 4.07
N PRO A 229 13.18 -8.06 4.19
CA PRO A 229 13.75 -6.87 3.61
C PRO A 229 13.70 -6.88 2.07
N LYS A 230 13.27 -5.76 1.48
CA LYS A 230 13.33 -5.49 0.04
C LYS A 230 13.78 -4.06 -0.21
N THR A 231 14.68 -3.85 -1.15
CA THR A 231 15.20 -2.52 -1.48
C THR A 231 14.45 -1.98 -2.71
N PRO A 232 13.77 -0.83 -2.62
CA PRO A 232 13.22 -0.17 -3.80
C PRO A 232 14.37 0.29 -4.70
N LEU A 233 14.24 -0.02 -5.99
CA LEU A 233 15.19 0.40 -7.02
C LEU A 233 14.52 1.45 -7.90
N LEU A 234 15.25 2.51 -8.20
CA LEU A 234 14.91 3.51 -9.19
C LEU A 234 15.96 3.44 -10.29
N ASP A 235 15.56 3.06 -11.50
CA ASP A 235 16.46 2.90 -12.64
C ASP A 235 17.69 2.00 -12.31
N GLY A 236 17.45 0.95 -11.50
CA GLY A 236 18.47 -0.01 -11.04
C GLY A 236 19.26 0.41 -9.79
N VAL A 237 19.06 1.63 -9.28
CA VAL A 237 19.82 2.17 -8.14
C VAL A 237 18.97 2.19 -6.86
N PRO A 238 19.50 1.76 -5.70
CA PRO A 238 18.82 1.91 -4.42
C PRO A 238 18.53 3.36 -4.07
N VAL A 239 17.31 3.63 -3.58
CA VAL A 239 16.92 4.98 -3.13
C VAL A 239 17.24 5.13 -1.64
N SER A 240 17.97 6.19 -1.25
CA SER A 240 18.37 6.38 0.15
C SER A 240 17.19 6.75 1.06
N ARG A 241 17.31 6.48 2.37
CA ARG A 241 16.29 6.84 3.36
C ARG A 241 15.94 8.32 3.36
N ASP A 242 16.94 9.20 3.23
CA ASP A 242 16.73 10.64 3.22
C ASP A 242 16.00 11.12 1.96
N GLU A 243 16.33 10.54 0.79
CA GLU A 243 15.60 10.83 -0.45
C GLU A 243 14.13 10.39 -0.35
N ILE A 244 13.87 9.19 0.18
CA ILE A 244 12.51 8.69 0.43
C ILE A 244 11.75 9.65 1.37
N ARG A 245 12.35 10.02 2.50
CA ARG A 245 11.75 10.96 3.48
C ARG A 245 11.41 12.29 2.83
N ASN A 246 12.34 12.87 2.07
CA ASN A 246 12.17 14.18 1.45
C ASN A 246 11.04 14.15 0.40
N CYS A 247 10.96 13.08 -0.41
CA CYS A 247 9.91 12.92 -1.40
C CYS A 247 8.52 12.64 -0.79
N LEU A 248 8.45 11.99 0.37
CA LEU A 248 7.16 11.70 1.04
C LEU A 248 6.63 12.86 1.91
N THR A 249 7.52 13.64 2.54
CA THR A 249 7.13 14.66 3.54
C THR A 249 7.14 16.11 3.02
N SER A 250 7.75 16.40 1.87
CA SER A 250 7.73 17.75 1.29
C SER A 250 6.29 18.18 0.97
N LYS A 251 5.91 19.43 1.23
CA LYS A 251 4.51 19.88 1.10
C LYS A 251 4.09 20.37 -0.29
N LEU A 252 4.98 20.84 -1.18
CA LEU A 252 4.53 21.38 -2.48
C LEU A 252 5.56 21.50 -3.63
N LEU A 253 6.82 21.90 -3.36
CA LEU A 253 7.79 22.20 -4.44
C LEU A 253 8.63 21.00 -4.89
N ASN A 254 9.05 20.13 -3.98
CA ASN A 254 9.83 18.92 -4.35
C ASN A 254 8.93 17.74 -4.75
N GLN A 255 7.65 17.75 -4.35
CA GLN A 255 6.67 16.72 -4.72
C GLN A 255 6.39 16.66 -6.23
N LYS A 256 6.53 17.79 -6.94
CA LYS A 256 6.25 17.88 -8.37
C LYS A 256 7.43 17.46 -9.25
N THR A 257 8.58 17.15 -8.66
CA THR A 257 9.68 16.61 -9.47
C THR A 257 9.32 15.19 -9.90
N PHE A 258 9.46 14.92 -11.20
CA PHE A 258 9.25 13.59 -11.77
C PHE A 258 10.01 12.49 -11.01
N ARG A 259 11.21 12.83 -10.52
CA ARG A 259 12.03 11.94 -9.69
C ARG A 259 11.32 11.55 -8.39
N CYS A 260 10.81 12.51 -7.62
CA CYS A 260 10.10 12.19 -6.38
C CYS A 260 8.83 11.37 -6.62
N LEU A 261 8.13 11.59 -7.74
CA LEU A 261 6.97 10.76 -8.08
C LEU A 261 7.36 9.31 -8.34
N LYS A 262 8.45 9.08 -9.10
CA LYS A 262 8.98 7.73 -9.31
C LYS A 262 9.49 7.09 -8.01
N VAL A 263 10.13 7.85 -7.12
CA VAL A 263 10.56 7.36 -5.79
C VAL A 263 9.34 6.90 -4.98
N ARG A 264 8.32 7.76 -4.86
CA ARG A 264 7.09 7.45 -4.13
C ARG A 264 6.40 6.22 -4.70
N GLU A 265 6.34 6.11 -6.02
CA GLU A 265 5.79 4.92 -6.67
C GLU A 265 6.63 3.67 -6.36
N SER A 266 7.95 3.70 -6.55
CA SER A 266 8.84 2.55 -6.26
C SER A 266 8.73 2.08 -4.81
N VAL A 267 8.65 3.02 -3.87
CA VAL A 267 8.52 2.77 -2.43
C VAL A 267 7.13 2.22 -2.08
N MET A 268 6.06 2.82 -2.58
CA MET A 268 4.69 2.57 -2.11
C MET A 268 3.91 1.53 -2.92
N ARG A 269 4.23 1.32 -4.21
CA ARG A 269 3.44 0.49 -5.13
C ARG A 269 3.17 -0.91 -4.57
N ARG A 270 4.21 -1.57 -4.04
CA ARG A 270 4.08 -2.90 -3.43
C ARG A 270 3.13 -2.89 -2.24
N HIS A 271 3.34 -1.99 -1.29
CA HIS A 271 2.57 -1.93 -0.05
C HIS A 271 1.11 -1.54 -0.32
N TYR A 272 0.89 -0.61 -1.25
CA TYR A 272 -0.45 -0.24 -1.71
C TYR A 272 -1.17 -1.41 -2.40
N GLY A 273 -0.50 -2.12 -3.31
CA GLY A 273 -1.09 -3.27 -4.01
C GLY A 273 -1.59 -4.35 -3.06
N GLU A 274 -0.87 -4.59 -1.96
CA GLU A 274 -1.30 -5.52 -0.91
C GLU A 274 -2.46 -4.96 -0.06
N MET A 275 -2.40 -3.69 0.35
CA MET A 275 -3.46 -3.05 1.14
C MET A 275 -4.76 -2.84 0.35
N LYS A 276 -4.69 -2.67 -0.98
CA LYS A 276 -5.88 -2.53 -1.84
C LYS A 276 -6.75 -3.79 -1.82
N LYS A 277 -6.20 -4.96 -1.49
CA LYS A 277 -6.93 -6.23 -1.39
C LYS A 277 -8.03 -6.24 -0.31
N ILE A 278 -7.97 -5.31 0.66
CA ILE A 278 -9.02 -5.17 1.68
C ILE A 278 -10.12 -4.16 1.29
N ASP A 279 -10.08 -3.58 0.08
CA ASP A 279 -11.01 -2.56 -0.42
C ASP A 279 -11.20 -1.36 0.54
N PRO A 280 -10.13 -0.61 0.82
CA PRO A 280 -10.18 0.48 1.78
C PRO A 280 -10.85 1.74 1.21
N TYR A 281 -11.67 2.37 2.03
CA TYR A 281 -12.31 3.66 1.72
C TYR A 281 -11.55 4.86 2.32
N THR A 282 -10.67 4.63 3.29
CA THR A 282 -9.80 5.68 3.88
C THR A 282 -8.37 5.20 4.05
N TRP A 283 -7.45 6.15 3.90
CA TRP A 283 -6.02 5.97 4.01
C TRP A 283 -5.43 7.01 4.95
N LYS A 284 -4.40 6.61 5.69
CA LYS A 284 -3.60 7.50 6.54
C LYS A 284 -2.14 7.15 6.33
N MET A 285 -1.31 8.15 6.07
CA MET A 285 0.14 7.97 5.88
C MET A 285 0.93 8.94 6.73
N ARG A 286 1.94 8.42 7.44
CA ARG A 286 2.84 9.20 8.27
C ARG A 286 4.29 8.77 8.05
N TRP A 287 5.21 9.71 8.15
CA TRP A 287 6.63 9.42 8.30
C TRP A 287 6.93 9.43 9.80
N PHE A 288 7.34 8.29 10.34
CA PHE A 288 7.65 8.17 11.76
C PHE A 288 9.15 8.12 12.02
N THR A 289 9.56 8.69 13.15
CA THR A 289 10.91 8.61 13.70
C THR A 289 10.82 8.29 15.19
N VAL A 290 11.56 7.29 15.66
CA VAL A 290 11.74 6.99 17.09
C VAL A 290 13.03 7.68 17.56
N GLU A 291 12.88 8.79 18.27
CA GLU A 291 14.00 9.58 18.78
C GLU A 291 14.52 8.94 20.09
N ASN A 292 15.41 7.96 19.96
CA ASN A 292 16.09 7.35 21.11
C ASN A 292 17.53 7.89 21.21
N ALA A 293 17.78 8.75 22.20
CA ALA A 293 19.09 9.37 22.43
C ALA A 293 20.20 8.35 22.77
N ALA A 294 19.84 7.15 23.21
CA ALA A 294 20.80 6.07 23.48
C ALA A 294 21.29 5.36 22.20
N LEU A 295 20.68 5.64 21.03
CA LEU A 295 21.03 5.02 19.76
C LEU A 295 21.66 6.06 18.81
N PRO A 296 22.70 5.66 18.04
CA PRO A 296 23.20 6.46 16.92
C PRO A 296 22.07 6.81 15.93
N ALA A 297 22.13 8.01 15.34
CA ALA A 297 21.10 8.49 14.41
C ALA A 297 20.87 7.56 13.19
N ALA A 298 21.91 6.82 12.78
CA ALA A 298 21.80 5.82 11.72
C ALA A 298 20.86 4.67 12.11
N GLU A 299 20.89 4.26 13.38
CA GLU A 299 20.20 3.07 13.91
C GLU A 299 18.85 3.36 14.55
N GLN A 300 18.53 4.64 14.73
CA GLN A 300 17.20 5.07 15.14
C GLN A 300 16.15 4.64 14.11
N VAL A 301 15.04 4.11 14.61
CA VAL A 301 13.95 3.61 13.76
C VAL A 301 13.32 4.78 13.02
N GLN A 302 13.29 4.68 11.71
CA GLN A 302 12.61 5.62 10.83
C GLN A 302 11.86 4.84 9.76
N GLY A 303 10.73 5.39 9.32
CA GLY A 303 9.93 4.67 8.35
C GLY A 303 8.62 5.33 7.98
N ILE A 304 7.81 4.54 7.30
CA ILE A 304 6.51 4.95 6.79
C ILE A 304 5.45 4.13 7.53
N PHE A 305 4.52 4.82 8.17
CA PHE A 305 3.30 4.24 8.69
C PHE A 305 2.19 4.45 7.65
N VAL A 306 1.54 3.38 7.22
CA VAL A 306 0.34 3.45 6.37
C VAL A 306 -0.77 2.63 6.99
N GLN A 307 -1.94 3.24 7.13
CA GLN A 307 -3.15 2.57 7.58
C GLN A 307 -4.21 2.66 6.50
N ALA A 308 -4.83 1.52 6.20
CA ALA A 308 -5.96 1.40 5.29
C ALA A 308 -7.16 0.87 6.08
N ARG A 309 -8.30 1.52 5.94
CA ARG A 309 -9.54 1.13 6.63
C ARG A 309 -10.62 0.77 5.61
N ALA A 310 -11.19 -0.41 5.80
CA ALA A 310 -12.32 -0.95 5.06
C ALA A 310 -13.51 -1.13 6.02
N LYS A 311 -14.67 -1.55 5.50
CA LYS A 311 -15.92 -1.64 6.29
C LYS A 311 -15.78 -2.56 7.51
N SER A 312 -15.14 -3.72 7.34
CA SER A 312 -14.99 -4.75 8.38
C SER A 312 -13.54 -5.05 8.77
N LYS A 313 -12.58 -4.47 8.06
CA LYS A 313 -11.14 -4.76 8.22
C LYS A 313 -10.34 -3.48 8.31
N GLN A 314 -9.22 -3.57 9.01
CA GLN A 314 -8.20 -2.54 9.05
C GLN A 314 -6.84 -3.21 8.87
N GLN A 315 -5.96 -2.58 8.10
CA GLN A 315 -4.58 -3.01 7.99
C GLN A 315 -3.67 -1.82 8.28
N SER A 316 -2.76 -1.99 9.23
CA SER A 316 -1.74 -1.02 9.62
C SER A 316 -0.37 -1.56 9.24
N ARG A 317 0.44 -0.78 8.55
CA ARG A 317 1.78 -1.17 8.07
C ARG A 317 2.82 -0.19 8.58
N TYR A 318 3.81 -0.70 9.32
CA TYR A 318 5.03 -0.01 9.69
C TYR A 318 6.15 -0.48 8.77
N ILE A 319 6.52 0.34 7.80
CA ILE A 319 7.61 0.07 6.86
C ILE A 319 8.87 0.69 7.46
N LEU A 320 9.73 -0.14 8.04
CA LEU A 320 10.99 0.27 8.64
C LEU A 320 12.05 0.41 7.54
N ILE A 321 12.75 1.54 7.53
CA ILE A 321 13.69 1.89 6.46
C ILE A 321 15.09 2.01 7.05
N THR A 322 15.98 1.12 6.59
CA THR A 322 17.41 1.17 6.91
C THR A 322 18.07 2.43 6.31
N PRO A 323 19.27 2.84 6.75
CA PRO A 323 19.98 3.98 6.15
C PRO A 323 20.12 3.91 4.62
N HIS A 324 20.34 2.70 4.09
CA HIS A 324 20.47 2.44 2.65
C HIS A 324 19.15 2.29 1.89
N GLY A 325 18.01 2.55 2.55
CA GLY A 325 16.69 2.51 1.91
C GLY A 325 16.05 1.12 1.80
N THR A 326 16.67 0.07 2.34
CA THR A 326 16.02 -1.25 2.41
C THR A 326 14.79 -1.19 3.32
N HIS A 327 13.66 -1.72 2.84
CA HIS A 327 12.38 -1.78 3.55
C HIS A 327 12.12 -3.16 4.13
N GLN A 328 11.83 -3.22 5.42
CA GLN A 328 11.10 -4.35 6.02
C GLN A 328 9.77 -3.84 6.56
N ALA A 329 8.72 -4.64 6.51
CA ALA A 329 7.40 -4.19 6.94
C ALA A 329 6.85 -5.03 8.07
N ILE A 330 6.23 -4.38 9.04
CA ILE A 330 5.45 -5.00 10.10
C ILE A 330 3.99 -4.63 9.85
N VAL A 331 3.18 -5.63 9.57
CA VAL A 331 1.79 -5.49 9.11
C VAL A 331 0.89 -6.05 10.19
N LEU A 332 -0.04 -5.25 10.67
CA LEU A 332 -1.09 -5.66 11.61
C LEU A 332 -2.41 -5.70 10.88
N ASP A 333 -3.01 -6.88 10.82
CA ASP A 333 -4.38 -7.08 10.39
C ASP A 333 -5.31 -7.05 11.60
N GLY A 334 -6.37 -6.25 11.52
CA GLY A 334 -7.36 -6.07 12.58
C GLY A 334 -8.79 -6.03 12.08
N VAL A 335 -9.73 -6.17 13.02
CA VAL A 335 -11.17 -6.22 12.76
C VAL A 335 -11.82 -4.89 13.14
N ARG A 336 -12.75 -4.44 12.30
CA ARG A 336 -13.49 -3.18 12.48
C ARG A 336 -15.00 -3.44 12.53
N THR A 337 -15.69 -2.74 13.42
CA THR A 337 -17.15 -2.67 13.50
C THR A 337 -17.64 -1.32 12.97
N PRO A 338 -18.96 -1.12 12.76
CA PRO A 338 -19.51 0.19 12.37
C PRO A 338 -19.07 1.32 13.32
N ASP A 339 -18.96 1.02 14.62
CA ASP A 339 -18.58 1.97 15.67
C ASP A 339 -17.06 2.29 15.71
N GLY A 340 -16.23 1.52 15.01
CA GLY A 340 -14.78 1.76 14.98
C GLY A 340 -13.93 0.49 15.00
N ALA A 341 -12.64 0.66 15.28
CA ALA A 341 -11.77 -0.48 15.54
C ALA A 341 -12.22 -1.18 16.82
N THR A 342 -12.21 -2.51 16.85
CA THR A 342 -12.54 -3.25 18.08
C THR A 342 -11.52 -2.94 19.18
N SER A 343 -11.93 -3.03 20.44
CA SER A 343 -11.02 -2.83 21.59
C SER A 343 -9.74 -3.68 21.48
N LYS A 344 -9.87 -4.93 21.01
CA LYS A 344 -8.70 -5.79 20.75
C LYS A 344 -7.77 -5.23 19.66
N THR A 345 -8.30 -4.66 18.59
CA THR A 345 -7.51 -4.05 17.51
C THR A 345 -6.80 -2.79 18.00
N VAL A 346 -7.48 -1.94 18.78
CA VAL A 346 -6.87 -0.75 19.39
C VAL A 346 -5.71 -1.15 20.30
N HIS A 347 -5.93 -2.13 21.18
CA HIS A 347 -4.89 -2.65 22.07
C HIS A 347 -3.71 -3.27 21.28
N ALA A 348 -3.98 -3.95 20.16
CA ALA A 348 -2.94 -4.47 19.29
C ALA A 348 -2.13 -3.36 18.60
N GLU A 349 -2.78 -2.27 18.19
CA GLU A 349 -2.07 -1.12 17.62
C GLU A 349 -1.15 -0.47 18.65
N GLU A 350 -1.61 -0.27 19.89
CA GLU A 350 -0.78 0.24 20.99
C GLU A 350 0.41 -0.67 21.30
N LEU A 351 0.18 -1.99 21.39
CA LEU A 351 1.25 -2.95 21.66
C LEU A 351 2.29 -2.99 20.54
N LEU A 352 1.84 -2.85 19.28
CA LEU A 352 2.72 -2.75 18.14
C LEU A 352 3.50 -1.42 18.16
N GLU A 353 2.87 -0.29 18.47
CA GLU A 353 3.57 0.99 18.62
C GLU A 353 4.67 0.92 19.68
N ASN A 354 4.41 0.30 20.82
CA ASN A 354 5.42 0.02 21.84
C ASN A 354 6.55 -0.88 21.32
N THR A 355 6.19 -1.93 20.58
CA THR A 355 7.17 -2.80 19.90
C THR A 355 8.08 -1.96 19.00
N ILE A 356 7.51 -1.15 18.10
CA ILE A 356 8.26 -0.25 17.19
C ILE A 356 9.16 0.72 17.98
N GLY A 357 8.64 1.31 19.06
CA GLY A 357 9.38 2.23 19.93
C GLY A 357 10.58 1.60 20.63
N SER A 358 10.63 0.27 20.73
CA SER A 358 11.77 -0.46 21.31
C SER A 358 12.82 -0.92 20.31
N LEU A 359 12.54 -0.80 19.00
CA LEU A 359 13.42 -1.35 17.98
C LEU A 359 14.68 -0.50 17.82
N ARG A 360 15.74 -1.18 17.37
CA ARG A 360 16.95 -0.64 16.77
C ARG A 360 17.05 -1.24 15.37
N ILE A 361 17.33 -0.41 14.36
CA ILE A 361 17.48 -0.87 12.97
C ILE A 361 18.95 -0.83 12.59
N SER A 362 19.56 -1.99 12.39
CA SER A 362 20.95 -2.09 11.92
C SER A 362 21.02 -2.13 10.39
N ASP A 363 22.19 -1.84 9.84
CA ASP A 363 22.55 -2.05 8.44
C ASP A 363 23.13 -3.47 8.18
N THR A 364 23.53 -4.16 9.26
CA THR A 364 24.08 -5.53 9.23
C THR A 364 23.20 -6.50 10.02
N LEU A 365 23.45 -7.80 9.86
CA LEU A 365 22.74 -8.86 10.60
C LEU A 365 23.55 -9.37 11.80
N ASP A 366 24.79 -8.91 11.97
CA ASP A 366 25.75 -9.53 12.89
C ASP A 366 25.35 -9.32 14.35
N SER A 367 24.87 -8.12 14.69
CA SER A 367 24.33 -7.82 16.02
C SER A 367 23.13 -8.69 16.37
N GLY A 368 22.21 -8.88 15.41
CA GLY A 368 21.04 -9.74 15.56
C GLY A 368 21.43 -11.22 15.72
N ARG A 369 22.36 -11.72 14.89
CA ARG A 369 22.89 -13.08 14.97
C ARG A 369 23.56 -13.35 16.31
N ALA A 370 24.50 -12.50 16.71
CA ALA A 370 25.22 -12.63 17.97
C ALA A 370 24.28 -12.61 19.18
N TRP A 371 23.26 -11.75 19.17
CA TRP A 371 22.25 -11.71 20.23
C TRP A 371 21.48 -13.02 20.32
N VAL A 372 20.93 -13.49 19.21
CA VAL A 372 20.08 -14.69 19.19
C VAL A 372 20.88 -15.93 19.55
N ASP A 373 22.10 -16.07 19.03
CA ASP A 373 22.98 -17.20 19.37
C ASP A 373 23.29 -17.22 20.87
N ARG A 374 23.61 -16.06 21.46
CA ARG A 374 23.81 -15.95 22.91
C ARG A 374 22.57 -16.34 23.71
N GLU A 375 21.38 -15.89 23.32
CA GLU A 375 20.14 -16.26 24.03
C GLU A 375 19.78 -17.74 23.87
N LEU A 376 20.01 -18.32 22.69
CA LEU A 376 19.80 -19.76 22.46
C LEU A 376 20.71 -20.63 23.32
N THR A 377 21.96 -20.23 23.59
CA THR A 377 22.85 -21.00 24.49
C THR A 377 22.35 -21.07 25.94
N LYS A 378 21.47 -20.15 26.35
CA LYS A 378 20.86 -20.15 27.70
C LYS A 378 19.64 -21.06 27.80
N VAL A 379 19.08 -21.49 26.67
CA VAL A 379 17.88 -22.34 26.65
C VAL A 379 18.24 -23.74 27.13
N LYS A 380 17.60 -24.16 28.21
CA LYS A 380 17.76 -25.50 28.80
C LYS A 380 16.42 -26.22 28.82
N LEU A 381 16.22 -27.16 27.89
CA LEU A 381 14.94 -27.87 27.73
C LEU A 381 14.57 -28.71 28.96
N ASN A 382 15.56 -29.18 29.72
CA ASN A 382 15.35 -29.91 30.97
C ASN A 382 14.91 -29.01 32.15
N GLN A 383 14.92 -27.68 31.98
CA GLN A 383 14.47 -26.71 32.97
C GLN A 383 13.10 -26.09 32.61
N LEU A 384 12.41 -26.64 31.61
CA LEU A 384 11.06 -26.20 31.28
C LEU A 384 10.11 -26.49 32.45
N PRO A 385 9.16 -25.58 32.76
CA PRO A 385 8.12 -25.84 33.74
C PRO A 385 7.37 -27.14 33.41
N SER A 386 6.86 -27.83 34.44
CA SER A 386 6.01 -29.02 34.21
C SER A 386 4.87 -28.65 33.25
N PRO A 387 4.54 -29.53 32.28
CA PRO A 387 3.37 -29.36 31.44
C PRO A 387 2.08 -29.12 32.24
N GLU A 388 1.99 -29.55 33.49
CA GLU A 388 0.84 -29.33 34.38
C GLU A 388 0.62 -27.83 34.70
N ARG A 389 1.69 -27.02 34.79
CA ARG A 389 1.63 -25.55 34.97
C ARG A 389 1.36 -24.84 33.64
N SER A 390 0.20 -25.14 33.07
CA SER A 390 0.00 -25.06 31.63
C SER A 390 0.37 -23.73 30.97
N ASP A 391 0.13 -22.59 31.61
CA ASP A 391 0.38 -21.27 31.00
C ASP A 391 1.85 -20.85 31.07
N GLU A 392 2.56 -21.10 32.18
CA GLU A 392 4.00 -20.83 32.29
C GLU A 392 4.81 -21.66 31.30
N PHE A 393 4.47 -22.95 31.20
CA PHE A 393 5.07 -23.86 30.23
C PHE A 393 4.92 -23.33 28.79
N LEU A 394 3.73 -22.85 28.42
CA LEU A 394 3.49 -22.34 27.06
C LEU A 394 4.18 -21.02 26.79
N ILE A 395 4.27 -20.14 27.78
CA ILE A 395 4.99 -18.87 27.65
C ILE A 395 6.48 -19.15 27.39
N GLU A 396 7.08 -20.12 28.11
CA GLU A 396 8.46 -20.53 27.85
C GLU A 396 8.60 -21.21 26.47
N LEU A 397 7.65 -22.06 26.05
CA LEU A 397 7.66 -22.61 24.68
C LEU A 397 7.55 -21.51 23.62
N ALA A 398 6.67 -20.53 23.79
CA ALA A 398 6.50 -19.40 22.88
C ALA A 398 7.78 -18.54 22.80
N LYS A 399 8.47 -18.36 23.93
CA LYS A 399 9.77 -17.68 24.00
C LYS A 399 10.85 -18.43 23.22
N ILE A 400 10.99 -19.74 23.43
CA ILE A 400 11.96 -20.56 22.67
C ILE A 400 11.61 -20.54 21.18
N GLN A 401 10.33 -20.64 20.83
CA GLN A 401 9.87 -20.58 19.44
C GLN A 401 10.23 -19.23 18.80
N SER A 402 9.98 -18.13 19.51
CA SER A 402 10.32 -16.78 19.07
C SER A 402 11.83 -16.63 18.85
N LEU A 403 12.67 -17.18 19.73
CA LEU A 403 14.13 -17.18 19.56
C LEU A 403 14.59 -17.99 18.34
N LEU A 404 14.03 -19.19 18.13
CA LEU A 404 14.37 -20.02 16.96
C LEU A 404 13.92 -19.37 15.65
N ILE A 405 12.73 -18.77 15.61
CA ILE A 405 12.26 -18.04 14.42
C ILE A 405 13.05 -16.76 14.20
N SER A 406 13.45 -16.08 15.27
CA SER A 406 14.39 -14.96 15.22
C SER A 406 15.74 -15.39 14.62
N LYS A 407 16.26 -16.57 14.98
CA LYS A 407 17.47 -17.14 14.37
C LYS A 407 17.29 -17.35 12.87
N LEU A 408 16.19 -17.98 12.45
CA LEU A 408 15.88 -18.16 11.02
C LEU A 408 15.69 -16.83 10.28
N SER A 409 15.23 -15.77 10.96
CA SER A 409 15.04 -14.46 10.34
C SER A 409 16.37 -13.80 9.94
N VAL A 410 17.44 -14.03 10.70
CA VAL A 410 18.79 -13.46 10.44
C VAL A 410 19.77 -14.45 9.79
N ASP A 411 19.42 -15.74 9.83
CA ASP A 411 20.23 -16.84 9.32
C ASP A 411 19.34 -18.03 8.85
N PRO A 412 18.65 -17.87 7.71
CA PRO A 412 17.63 -18.84 7.26
C PRO A 412 18.21 -20.10 6.63
N LYS A 413 19.54 -20.24 6.53
CA LYS A 413 20.19 -21.42 5.91
C LYS A 413 20.60 -22.48 6.94
N THR A 414 20.34 -22.23 8.22
CA THR A 414 20.80 -23.08 9.30
C THR A 414 19.84 -24.26 9.53
N PHE A 415 20.18 -25.40 8.93
CA PHE A 415 19.41 -26.65 9.03
C PHE A 415 19.09 -27.05 10.48
N GLU A 416 20.04 -26.93 11.40
CA GLU A 416 19.84 -27.26 12.83
C GLU A 416 18.72 -26.44 13.47
N THR A 417 18.55 -25.17 13.08
CA THR A 417 17.46 -24.33 13.60
C THR A 417 16.10 -24.85 13.16
N TYR A 418 15.97 -25.33 11.92
CA TYR A 418 14.75 -26.00 11.45
C TYR A 418 14.48 -27.30 12.22
N ARG A 419 15.51 -28.10 12.49
CA ARG A 419 15.39 -29.34 13.28
C ARG A 419 14.89 -29.06 14.69
N HIS A 420 15.47 -28.08 15.39
CA HIS A 420 15.03 -27.71 16.73
C HIS A 420 13.61 -27.13 16.73
N LEU A 421 13.26 -26.31 15.73
CA LEU A 421 11.92 -25.76 15.60
C LEU A 421 10.87 -26.85 15.29
N ALA A 422 11.24 -27.89 14.55
CA ALA A 422 10.39 -29.06 14.31
C ALA A 422 10.07 -29.80 15.62
N GLY A 423 11.09 -30.10 16.42
CA GLY A 423 10.93 -30.74 17.72
C GLY A 423 10.06 -29.92 18.68
N LEU A 424 10.27 -28.60 18.74
CA LEU A 424 9.46 -27.70 19.55
C LEU A 424 7.99 -27.65 19.08
N SER A 425 7.78 -27.61 17.76
CA SER A 425 6.43 -27.64 17.17
C SER A 425 5.70 -28.94 17.52
N TRP A 426 6.40 -30.07 17.51
CA TRP A 426 5.86 -31.35 17.92
C TRP A 426 5.46 -31.39 19.40
N ILE A 427 6.32 -30.87 20.30
CA ILE A 427 5.99 -30.74 21.73
C ILE A 427 4.70 -29.91 21.92
N LEU A 428 4.56 -28.82 21.16
CA LEU A 428 3.37 -27.97 21.19
C LEU A 428 2.11 -28.69 20.67
N ILE A 429 2.25 -29.54 19.64
CA ILE A 429 1.16 -30.39 19.14
C ILE A 429 0.71 -31.37 20.23
N GLN A 430 1.64 -32.10 20.84
CA GLN A 430 1.36 -33.07 21.89
C GLN A 430 0.68 -32.41 23.09
N ALA A 431 1.19 -31.26 23.54
CA ALA A 431 0.58 -30.47 24.61
C ALA A 431 -0.83 -29.96 24.26
N GLY A 432 -1.06 -29.58 23.00
CA GLY A 432 -2.37 -29.16 22.50
C GLY A 432 -3.39 -30.30 22.51
N VAL A 433 -2.96 -31.51 22.15
CA VAL A 433 -3.81 -32.72 22.16
C VAL A 433 -4.13 -33.14 23.59
N SER A 434 -3.11 -33.29 24.45
CA SER A 434 -3.29 -33.77 25.83
C SER A 434 -4.19 -32.85 26.65
N LYS A 435 -4.09 -31.53 26.44
CA LYS A 435 -4.88 -30.53 27.16
C LYS A 435 -6.17 -30.10 26.45
N ARG A 436 -6.54 -30.73 25.32
CA ARG A 436 -7.71 -30.37 24.51
C ARG A 436 -7.75 -28.89 24.11
N ARG A 437 -6.60 -28.34 23.70
CA ARG A 437 -6.41 -26.95 23.24
C ARG A 437 -6.16 -26.94 21.73
N PRO A 438 -7.21 -27.05 20.90
CA PRO A 438 -7.07 -27.26 19.45
C PRO A 438 -6.39 -26.10 18.72
N VAL A 439 -6.41 -24.90 19.30
CA VAL A 439 -5.75 -23.70 18.74
C VAL A 439 -4.23 -23.90 18.65
N TRP A 440 -3.62 -24.60 19.60
CA TRP A 440 -2.17 -24.83 19.60
C TRP A 440 -1.76 -25.80 18.49
N THR A 441 -2.50 -26.91 18.36
CA THR A 441 -2.30 -27.86 17.27
C THR A 441 -2.53 -27.20 15.91
N ALA A 442 -3.55 -26.35 15.77
CA ALA A 442 -3.82 -25.58 14.56
C ALA A 442 -2.75 -24.52 14.23
N SER A 443 -1.91 -24.15 15.20
CA SER A 443 -0.74 -23.28 14.98
C SER A 443 0.51 -24.06 14.64
N ALA A 444 0.78 -25.14 15.37
CA ALA A 444 2.02 -25.88 15.28
C ALA A 444 2.08 -26.84 14.08
N ALA A 445 0.97 -27.47 13.69
CA ALA A 445 0.99 -28.44 12.58
C ALA A 445 1.32 -27.81 11.21
N PRO A 446 0.71 -26.67 10.80
CA PRO A 446 1.09 -26.01 9.55
C PRO A 446 2.53 -25.47 9.58
N LEU A 447 3.01 -25.07 10.76
CA LEU A 447 4.39 -24.67 10.95
C LEU A 447 5.34 -25.84 10.72
N LEU A 448 5.07 -27.02 11.28
CA LEU A 448 5.90 -28.21 11.10
C LEU A 448 5.96 -28.66 9.63
N GLU A 449 4.87 -28.55 8.89
CA GLU A 449 4.87 -28.78 7.44
C GLU A 449 5.79 -27.80 6.71
N SER A 450 5.72 -26.50 7.05
CA SER A 450 6.58 -25.50 6.43
C SER A 450 8.06 -25.70 6.79
N ILE A 451 8.34 -26.11 8.03
CA ILE A 451 9.69 -26.46 8.50
C ILE A 451 10.24 -27.64 7.72
N HIS A 452 9.44 -28.69 7.52
CA HIS A 452 9.86 -29.85 6.74
C HIS A 452 10.25 -29.45 5.31
N GLN A 453 9.47 -28.60 4.65
CA GLN A 453 9.79 -28.13 3.30
C GLN A 453 11.06 -27.27 3.25
N TYR A 454 11.21 -26.30 4.16
CA TYR A 454 12.44 -25.52 4.23
C TYR A 454 13.67 -26.38 4.59
N ALA A 455 13.51 -27.36 5.48
CA ALA A 455 14.58 -28.27 5.87
C ALA A 455 15.06 -29.11 4.68
N LEU A 456 14.16 -29.56 3.80
CA LEU A 456 14.52 -30.24 2.54
C LEU A 456 15.38 -29.34 1.63
N ASP A 457 15.02 -28.05 1.54
CA ASP A 457 15.71 -27.10 0.67
C ASP A 457 17.12 -26.71 1.16
N VAL A 458 17.35 -26.74 2.47
CA VAL A 458 18.63 -26.33 3.10
C VAL A 458 19.46 -27.48 3.64
N ALA A 459 18.98 -28.73 3.53
CA ALA A 459 19.69 -29.89 4.03
C ALA A 459 21.08 -30.01 3.38
N PRO A 460 22.12 -30.40 4.14
CA PRO A 460 23.44 -30.66 3.57
C PRO A 460 23.38 -31.72 2.47
N PRO A 461 24.16 -31.58 1.38
CA PRO A 461 24.21 -32.60 0.32
C PRO A 461 24.78 -33.92 0.87
N GLY A 462 24.06 -35.03 0.65
CA GLY A 462 24.47 -36.37 1.10
C GLY A 462 23.28 -37.32 1.30
N PRO A 463 23.52 -38.59 1.68
CA PRO A 463 22.44 -39.49 2.11
C PRO A 463 21.64 -38.83 3.24
N LYS A 464 20.31 -39.00 3.26
CA LYS A 464 19.39 -38.33 4.20
C LYS A 464 20.01 -38.24 5.59
N SER A 465 20.41 -37.02 5.97
CA SER A 465 21.03 -36.80 7.27
C SER A 465 20.07 -37.28 8.36
N ARG A 466 20.61 -37.82 9.47
CA ARG A 466 19.78 -38.29 10.59
C ARG A 466 18.75 -37.25 11.03
N GLY A 467 19.13 -35.97 11.03
CA GLY A 467 18.23 -34.86 11.35
C GLY A 467 17.07 -34.69 10.37
N MET A 468 17.26 -34.98 9.07
CA MET A 468 16.17 -34.90 8.09
C MET A 468 15.15 -36.01 8.31
N VAL A 469 15.61 -37.23 8.63
CA VAL A 469 14.74 -38.36 9.00
C VAL A 469 13.95 -38.04 10.27
N GLU A 470 14.57 -37.40 11.26
CA GLU A 470 13.89 -36.92 12.47
C GLU A 470 12.75 -35.95 12.12
N ILE A 471 13.00 -34.92 11.30
CA ILE A 471 11.98 -33.93 10.90
C ILE A 471 10.85 -34.60 10.10
N GLU A 472 11.18 -35.49 9.16
CA GLU A 472 10.21 -36.23 8.34
C GLU A 472 9.28 -37.07 9.22
N ASN A 473 9.82 -37.81 10.19
CA ASN A 473 9.04 -38.60 11.13
C ASN A 473 8.10 -37.72 11.97
N LEU A 474 8.59 -36.60 12.51
CA LEU A 474 7.74 -35.65 13.26
C LEU A 474 6.59 -35.12 12.41
N TRP A 475 6.86 -34.78 11.14
CA TRP A 475 5.84 -34.29 10.21
C TRP A 475 4.79 -35.36 9.87
N LEU A 476 5.22 -36.61 9.61
CA LEU A 476 4.32 -37.73 9.36
C LEU A 476 3.41 -38.02 10.57
N GLU A 477 3.96 -37.95 11.79
CA GLU A 477 3.17 -38.09 13.02
C GLU A 477 2.18 -36.93 13.20
N ALA A 478 2.60 -35.70 12.94
CA ALA A 478 1.72 -34.53 13.03
C ALA A 478 0.53 -34.58 12.08
N LYS A 479 0.71 -35.12 10.86
CA LYS A 479 -0.40 -35.30 9.88
C LYS A 479 -1.56 -36.13 10.43
N LYS A 480 -1.30 -37.07 11.35
CA LYS A 480 -2.34 -37.90 11.99
C LYS A 480 -3.32 -37.07 12.83
N PHE A 481 -2.91 -35.88 13.28
CA PHE A 481 -3.76 -34.96 14.05
C PHE A 481 -4.50 -33.95 13.17
N SER A 482 -4.02 -33.71 11.95
CA SER A 482 -4.64 -32.79 10.99
C SER A 482 -5.75 -33.45 10.17
N SER A 483 -5.67 -34.76 9.89
CA SER A 483 -6.63 -35.49 9.05
C SER A 483 -7.96 -35.83 9.74
N LYS A 484 -8.03 -35.80 11.09
CA LYS A 484 -9.23 -36.14 11.87
C LYS A 484 -10.26 -34.99 11.99
N LYS A 485 -10.14 -33.92 11.18
CA LYS A 485 -10.98 -32.71 11.26
C LYS A 485 -11.65 -32.32 9.93
N LYS A 486 -11.95 -33.30 9.07
CA LYS A 486 -12.90 -33.10 7.97
C LYS A 486 -14.27 -33.60 8.36
#